data_AF-A0A2D5ZWY2-F1
#
_entry.id   AF-A0A2D5ZWY2-F1
#
_cell.length_a   1.000
_cell.length_b   1.000
_cell.length_c   1.000
_cell.angle_alpha   90.00
_cell.angle_beta   90.00
_cell.angle_gamma   90.00
#
_symmetry.space_group_name_H-M   'P 1'
#
loop_
_entity.id
_entity.type
_entity.pdbx_description
1 polymer ?
#
loop_
_entity_poly.entity_id
_entity_poly.type
_entity_poly.pdbx_seq_one_letter_code
_entity_poly.pdbx_strand_id
1 'polypeptide(L)'
;MISYFILVLALLTSCSGNLFESTAETDTDAARLVNAIQFMNASSWDLAIAEFDEMSADYLADRDVNFERARAYAGRCGLSFTSLLNAIEGYDGSSPIFPFFMSAVSTNTASYIDDCIQAEALMTGVGAVGDRTSAENTLLFFVEVVKIGVILSVHSDRDNDGTADAGFAPCTDGTGSGDTTLPQLSAQHLATGIGLMVEGISSGDVPGTSSLTTISTACTTIAASLPASYNFCSVTDVADVTTDMEKGIRTLVGEQDELSVGLGACGGFSAPNRTLANCICL
;
A
#
# COMPACT_ATOMS: atom_id res chain seq x y z
N MET A 1 18.27 -65.58 -17.83
CA MET A 1 19.19 -64.48 -17.45
C MET A 1 18.55 -63.08 -17.55
N ILE A 2 17.21 -62.98 -17.63
CA ILE A 2 16.47 -61.70 -17.65
C ILE A 2 15.66 -61.51 -16.34
N SER A 3 15.30 -62.62 -15.66
CA SER A 3 14.51 -62.59 -14.42
C SER A 3 15.26 -62.12 -13.16
N TYR A 4 16.60 -62.01 -13.18
CA TYR A 4 17.37 -61.52 -12.03
C TYR A 4 17.55 -59.98 -12.02
N PHE A 5 17.33 -59.30 -13.15
CA PHE A 5 17.49 -57.85 -13.26
C PHE A 5 16.26 -57.06 -12.78
N ILE A 6 15.08 -57.69 -12.80
CA ILE A 6 13.81 -57.05 -12.38
C ILE A 6 13.67 -57.03 -10.85
N LEU A 7 14.29 -57.97 -10.13
CA LEU A 7 14.22 -58.04 -8.66
C LEU A 7 15.08 -56.95 -7.97
N VAL A 8 16.13 -56.45 -8.62
CA VAL A 8 17.01 -55.41 -8.07
C VAL A 8 16.40 -54.02 -8.23
N LEU A 9 15.60 -53.78 -9.29
CA LEU A 9 14.93 -52.49 -9.51
C LEU A 9 13.72 -52.29 -8.59
N ALA A 10 13.05 -53.36 -8.15
CA ALA A 10 11.93 -53.30 -7.21
C ALA A 10 12.37 -53.02 -5.75
N LEU A 11 13.64 -53.26 -5.40
CA LEU A 11 14.20 -52.94 -4.09
C LEU A 11 14.67 -51.48 -3.97
N LEU A 12 14.75 -50.74 -5.08
CA LEU A 12 15.06 -49.31 -5.08
C LEU A 12 13.80 -48.43 -5.01
N THR A 13 12.62 -49.00 -5.24
CA THR A 13 11.34 -48.29 -5.19
C THR A 13 10.60 -48.45 -3.85
N SER A 14 11.19 -49.14 -2.86
CA SER A 14 10.57 -49.36 -1.53
C SER A 14 11.17 -48.48 -0.43
N CYS A 15 11.98 -47.47 -0.74
CA CYS A 15 12.33 -46.42 0.22
C CYS A 15 11.22 -45.37 0.18
N SER A 16 10.22 -45.53 1.05
CA SER A 16 9.08 -44.61 1.21
C SER A 16 9.46 -43.30 1.94
N GLY A 17 10.66 -42.78 1.68
CA GLY A 17 11.21 -41.57 2.29
C GLY A 17 12.50 -41.22 1.59
N ASN A 18 12.64 -39.96 1.17
CA ASN A 18 13.87 -39.50 0.53
C ASN A 18 14.97 -39.51 1.60
N LEU A 19 16.18 -40.02 1.31
CA LEU A 19 17.28 -40.05 2.30
C LEU A 19 17.64 -38.63 2.82
N PHE A 20 17.24 -37.61 2.07
CA PHE A 20 17.42 -36.20 2.40
C PHE A 20 16.31 -35.60 3.29
N GLU A 21 15.21 -36.32 3.51
CA GLU A 21 14.03 -35.83 4.22
C GLU A 21 14.28 -35.68 5.73
N SER A 22 15.20 -36.47 6.30
CA SER A 22 15.65 -36.34 7.69
C SER A 22 16.87 -35.42 7.87
N THR A 23 17.40 -34.82 6.79
CA THR A 23 18.56 -33.91 6.83
C THR A 23 18.25 -32.50 6.35
N ALA A 24 17.04 -32.25 5.85
CA ALA A 24 16.54 -30.90 5.64
C ALA A 24 16.04 -30.35 6.98
N GLU A 25 16.88 -29.62 7.71
CA GLU A 25 16.45 -28.83 8.87
C GLU A 25 15.49 -27.73 8.39
N THR A 26 14.18 -27.96 8.54
CA THR A 26 13.13 -27.04 8.08
C THR A 26 12.88 -25.89 9.04
N ASP A 27 13.47 -25.93 10.24
CA ASP A 27 13.25 -24.99 11.34
C ASP A 27 14.31 -23.89 11.46
N THR A 28 15.34 -23.91 10.60
CA THR A 28 16.34 -22.83 10.52
C THR A 28 15.75 -21.57 9.87
N ASP A 29 16.24 -20.38 10.26
CA ASP A 29 15.79 -19.11 9.68
C ASP A 29 15.89 -19.08 8.14
N ALA A 30 16.95 -19.67 7.58
CA ALA A 30 17.15 -19.77 6.14
C ALA A 30 16.10 -20.69 5.47
N ALA A 31 15.76 -21.82 6.09
CA ALA A 31 14.71 -22.70 5.58
C ALA A 31 13.33 -22.02 5.64
N ARG A 32 13.06 -21.29 6.72
CA ARG A 32 11.83 -20.49 6.88
C ARG A 32 11.73 -19.39 5.82
N LEU A 33 12.85 -18.73 5.47
CA LEU A 33 12.85 -17.71 4.42
C LEU A 33 12.49 -18.31 3.06
N VAL A 34 13.06 -19.47 2.74
CA VAL A 34 12.73 -20.20 1.52
C VAL A 34 11.25 -20.60 1.50
N ASN A 35 10.71 -21.10 2.61
CA ASN A 35 9.29 -21.43 2.73
C ASN A 35 8.40 -20.18 2.58
N ALA A 36 8.75 -19.08 3.23
CA ALA A 36 8.03 -17.81 3.13
C ALA A 36 7.95 -17.34 1.68
N ILE A 37 9.06 -17.38 0.94
CA ILE A 37 9.10 -17.03 -0.48
C ILE A 37 8.23 -17.98 -1.32
N GLN A 38 8.23 -19.28 -1.05
CA GLN A 38 7.35 -20.23 -1.72
C GLN A 38 5.87 -19.91 -1.46
N PHE A 39 5.51 -19.59 -0.22
CA PHE A 39 4.15 -19.19 0.13
C PHE A 39 3.76 -17.87 -0.53
N MET A 40 4.65 -16.87 -0.58
CA MET A 40 4.40 -15.62 -1.32
C MET A 40 4.17 -15.87 -2.81
N ASN A 41 4.97 -16.73 -3.44
CA ASN A 41 4.79 -17.11 -4.84
C ASN A 41 3.46 -17.85 -5.11
N ALA A 42 2.92 -18.52 -4.09
CA ALA A 42 1.60 -19.14 -4.10
C ALA A 42 0.48 -18.21 -3.58
N SER A 43 0.76 -16.92 -3.36
CA SER A 43 -0.15 -15.92 -2.78
C SER A 43 -0.76 -16.34 -1.44
N SER A 44 -0.07 -17.20 -0.68
CA SER A 44 -0.47 -17.68 0.64
C SER A 44 0.14 -16.79 1.72
N TRP A 45 -0.29 -15.53 1.76
CA TRP A 45 0.36 -14.47 2.54
C TRP A 45 0.39 -14.74 4.05
N ASP A 46 -0.68 -15.31 4.61
CA ASP A 46 -0.72 -15.69 6.03
C ASP A 46 0.34 -16.72 6.40
N LEU A 47 0.55 -17.72 5.54
CA LEU A 47 1.58 -18.74 5.74
C LEU A 47 2.98 -18.14 5.58
N ALA A 48 3.17 -17.24 4.62
CA ALA A 48 4.44 -16.53 4.46
C ALA A 48 4.80 -15.69 5.70
N ILE A 49 3.84 -14.92 6.23
CA ILE A 49 4.03 -14.09 7.42
C ILE A 49 4.30 -14.96 8.65
N ALA A 50 3.58 -16.09 8.80
CA ALA A 50 3.83 -17.03 9.88
C ALA A 50 5.27 -17.58 9.86
N GLU A 51 5.86 -17.82 8.68
CA GLU A 51 7.26 -18.24 8.58
C GLU A 51 8.23 -17.12 9.02
N PHE A 52 7.95 -15.85 8.69
CA PHE A 52 8.75 -14.71 9.17
C PHE A 52 8.65 -14.53 10.68
N ASP A 53 7.46 -14.69 11.27
CA ASP A 53 7.24 -14.49 12.71
C ASP A 53 7.96 -15.54 13.57
N GLU A 54 8.36 -16.66 12.97
CA GLU A 54 9.11 -17.72 13.62
C GLU A 54 10.64 -17.59 13.47
N MET A 55 11.12 -16.61 12.69
CA MET A 55 12.55 -16.35 12.53
C MET A 55 13.15 -15.64 13.74
N SER A 56 14.46 -15.79 13.93
CA SER A 56 15.18 -15.03 14.95
C SER A 56 15.19 -13.52 14.65
N ALA A 57 15.27 -12.72 15.72
CA ALA A 57 15.33 -11.26 15.60
C ALA A 57 16.57 -10.78 14.82
N ASP A 58 17.71 -11.46 14.96
CA ASP A 58 18.95 -11.12 14.24
C ASP A 58 18.78 -11.35 12.74
N TYR A 59 18.09 -12.42 12.33
CA TYR A 59 17.82 -12.71 10.93
C TYR A 59 16.78 -11.76 10.34
N LEU A 60 15.74 -11.43 11.12
CA LEU A 60 14.77 -10.40 10.74
C LEU A 60 15.38 -8.99 10.68
N ALA A 61 16.54 -8.74 11.30
CA ALA A 61 17.23 -7.47 11.17
C ALA A 61 18.00 -7.35 9.84
N ASP A 62 18.20 -8.45 9.11
CA ASP A 62 18.78 -8.43 7.78
C ASP A 62 17.88 -7.66 6.80
N ARG A 63 18.49 -6.83 5.96
CA ARG A 63 17.78 -5.92 5.05
C ARG A 63 17.00 -6.67 3.98
N ASP A 64 17.58 -7.73 3.42
CA ASP A 64 16.93 -8.53 2.37
C ASP A 64 15.74 -9.30 2.95
N VAL A 65 15.89 -9.81 4.18
CA VAL A 65 14.80 -10.48 4.91
C VAL A 65 13.67 -9.51 5.23
N ASN A 66 13.98 -8.30 5.68
CA ASN A 66 12.98 -7.25 5.91
C ASN A 66 12.25 -6.86 4.62
N PHE A 67 12.95 -6.76 3.50
CA PHE A 67 12.34 -6.50 2.20
C PHE A 67 11.34 -7.60 1.82
N GLU A 68 11.72 -8.87 1.95
CA GLU A 68 10.82 -10.00 1.68
C GLU A 68 9.63 -10.05 2.66
N ARG A 69 9.84 -9.68 3.93
CA ARG A 69 8.76 -9.56 4.91
C ARG A 69 7.80 -8.43 4.55
N ALA A 70 8.31 -7.27 4.13
CA ALA A 70 7.49 -6.16 3.66
C ALA A 70 6.65 -6.55 2.44
N ARG A 71 7.22 -7.33 1.51
CA ARG A 71 6.50 -7.89 0.36
C ARG A 71 5.35 -8.81 0.78
N ALA A 72 5.54 -9.63 1.82
CA ALA A 72 4.49 -10.51 2.33
C ALA A 72 3.30 -9.71 2.88
N TYR A 73 3.55 -8.69 3.72
CA TYR A 73 2.51 -7.79 4.22
C TYR A 73 1.84 -6.98 3.11
N ALA A 74 2.62 -6.45 2.16
CA ALA A 74 2.07 -5.75 1.01
C ALA A 74 1.14 -6.64 0.19
N GLY A 75 1.55 -7.90 -0.07
CA GLY A 75 0.73 -8.90 -0.75
C GLY A 75 -0.57 -9.19 0.01
N ARG A 76 -0.51 -9.33 1.34
CA ARG A 76 -1.72 -9.52 2.17
C ARG A 76 -2.64 -8.29 2.18
N CYS A 77 -2.07 -7.09 2.10
CA CYS A 77 -2.82 -5.84 1.91
C CYS A 77 -3.49 -5.73 0.52
N GLY A 78 -3.24 -6.67 -0.40
CA GLY A 78 -3.85 -6.70 -1.73
C GLY A 78 -2.94 -6.20 -2.85
N LEU A 79 -1.65 -5.96 -2.59
CA LEU A 79 -0.70 -5.60 -3.64
C LEU A 79 -0.50 -6.77 -4.61
N SER A 80 -0.99 -6.61 -5.84
CA SER A 80 -0.57 -7.39 -7.00
C SER A 80 0.25 -6.50 -7.91
N PHE A 81 1.58 -6.65 -7.87
CA PHE A 81 2.52 -5.81 -8.63
C PHE A 81 2.19 -5.77 -10.13
N THR A 82 1.90 -6.93 -10.74
CA THR A 82 1.59 -7.01 -12.17
C THR A 82 0.25 -6.36 -12.49
N SER A 83 -0.78 -6.56 -11.66
CA SER A 83 -2.08 -5.91 -11.84
C SER A 83 -1.96 -4.40 -11.71
N LEU A 84 -1.24 -3.93 -10.69
CA LEU A 84 -1.11 -2.51 -10.41
C LEU A 84 -0.23 -1.79 -11.44
N LEU A 85 0.87 -2.40 -11.87
CA LEU A 85 1.71 -1.86 -12.95
C LEU A 85 0.90 -1.70 -14.24
N ASN A 86 0.14 -2.73 -14.63
CA ASN A 86 -0.73 -2.66 -15.81
C ASN A 86 -1.82 -1.58 -15.65
N ALA A 87 -2.37 -1.41 -14.45
CA ALA A 87 -3.37 -0.38 -14.16
C ALA A 87 -2.77 1.03 -14.31
N ILE A 88 -1.55 1.27 -13.78
CA ILE A 88 -0.86 2.55 -13.87
C ILE A 88 -0.47 2.87 -15.32
N GLU A 89 0.02 1.89 -16.08
CA GLU A 89 0.33 2.06 -17.50
C GLU A 89 -0.93 2.41 -18.33
N GLY A 90 -2.09 1.86 -17.94
CA GLY A 90 -3.38 2.14 -18.58
C GLY A 90 -4.05 3.45 -18.11
N TYR A 91 -3.57 4.08 -17.04
CA TYR A 91 -4.14 5.30 -16.52
C TYR A 91 -3.82 6.50 -17.43
N ASP A 92 -4.84 7.08 -18.05
CA ASP A 92 -4.73 8.19 -19.00
C ASP A 92 -5.06 9.57 -18.38
N GLY A 93 -5.35 9.62 -17.08
CA GLY A 93 -5.74 10.84 -16.38
C GLY A 93 -7.19 11.27 -16.59
N SER A 94 -8.02 10.49 -17.29
CA SER A 94 -9.43 10.82 -17.53
C SER A 94 -10.31 10.67 -16.28
N SER A 95 -9.91 9.80 -15.35
CA SER A 95 -10.57 9.60 -14.06
C SER A 95 -9.74 10.21 -12.92
N PRO A 96 -10.36 10.67 -11.82
CA PRO A 96 -9.62 11.13 -10.65
C PRO A 96 -8.75 10.00 -10.07
N ILE A 97 -7.59 10.34 -9.50
CA ILE A 97 -6.59 9.32 -9.14
C ILE A 97 -7.02 8.43 -7.97
N PHE A 98 -7.82 8.95 -7.05
CA PHE A 98 -8.26 8.20 -5.87
C PHE A 98 -9.25 7.07 -6.23
N PRO A 99 -10.28 7.30 -7.07
CA PRO A 99 -11.07 6.23 -7.69
C PRO A 99 -10.21 5.22 -8.44
N PHE A 100 -9.16 5.67 -9.13
CA PHE A 100 -8.20 4.76 -9.74
C PHE A 100 -7.51 3.87 -8.69
N PHE A 101 -7.02 4.43 -7.58
CA PHE A 101 -6.41 3.66 -6.48
C PHE A 101 -7.41 2.71 -5.79
N MET A 102 -8.64 3.15 -5.54
CA MET A 102 -9.71 2.30 -5.02
C MET A 102 -10.01 1.14 -5.97
N SER A 103 -10.12 1.40 -7.27
CA SER A 103 -10.39 0.36 -8.27
C SER A 103 -9.26 -0.67 -8.42
N ALA A 104 -8.04 -0.29 -8.03
CA ALA A 104 -6.88 -1.17 -8.06
C ALA A 104 -6.88 -2.20 -6.92
N VAL A 105 -7.77 -2.06 -5.92
CA VAL A 105 -7.86 -2.93 -4.74
C VAL A 105 -9.24 -3.59 -4.67
N SER A 106 -9.32 -4.90 -4.93
CA SER A 106 -10.61 -5.58 -5.21
C SER A 106 -11.37 -6.11 -3.98
N THR A 107 -10.79 -6.08 -2.78
CA THR A 107 -11.42 -6.55 -1.53
C THR A 107 -10.71 -5.94 -0.33
N ASN A 108 -11.39 -5.10 0.46
CA ASN A 108 -10.71 -4.31 1.49
C ASN A 108 -11.40 -4.42 2.84
N THR A 109 -10.61 -4.63 3.89
CA THR A 109 -11.06 -4.68 5.28
C THR A 109 -10.12 -3.84 6.14
N ALA A 110 -10.53 -3.48 7.35
CA ALA A 110 -9.66 -2.74 8.27
C ALA A 110 -8.32 -3.47 8.54
N SER A 111 -8.29 -4.81 8.55
CA SER A 111 -7.03 -5.55 8.72
C SER A 111 -6.06 -5.38 7.55
N TYR A 112 -6.54 -5.06 6.34
CA TYR A 112 -5.64 -4.79 5.22
C TYR A 112 -4.94 -3.44 5.39
N ILE A 113 -5.60 -2.46 6.04
CA ILE A 113 -4.95 -1.19 6.39
C ILE A 113 -3.74 -1.47 7.30
N ASP A 114 -3.91 -2.29 8.34
CA ASP A 114 -2.82 -2.66 9.26
C ASP A 114 -1.66 -3.36 8.53
N ASP A 115 -1.94 -4.23 7.57
CA ASP A 115 -0.92 -4.90 6.76
C ASP A 115 -0.14 -3.91 5.88
N CYS A 116 -0.82 -2.96 5.25
CA CYS A 116 -0.14 -1.92 4.49
C CYS A 116 0.75 -1.03 5.39
N ILE A 117 0.28 -0.68 6.58
CA ILE A 117 1.07 0.08 7.56
C ILE A 117 2.30 -0.72 7.99
N GLN A 118 2.15 -2.03 8.19
CA GLN A 118 3.28 -2.89 8.56
C GLN A 118 4.31 -3.00 7.42
N ALA A 119 3.86 -3.09 6.16
CA ALA A 119 4.74 -3.05 4.99
C ALA A 119 5.48 -1.71 4.88
N GLU A 120 4.76 -0.58 4.99
CA GLU A 120 5.33 0.77 5.02
C GLU A 120 6.38 0.90 6.13
N ALA A 121 6.07 0.46 7.36
CA ALA A 121 6.97 0.56 8.51
C ALA A 121 8.28 -0.22 8.29
N LEU A 122 8.21 -1.41 7.69
CA LEU A 122 9.40 -2.19 7.36
C LEU A 122 10.28 -1.48 6.32
N MET A 123 9.67 -0.85 5.31
CA MET A 123 10.38 -0.15 4.24
C MET A 123 10.93 1.21 4.67
N THR A 124 10.17 1.97 5.45
CA THR A 124 10.61 3.25 6.00
C THR A 124 11.65 3.07 7.10
N GLY A 125 11.63 1.94 7.82
CA GLY A 125 12.66 1.55 8.80
C GLY A 125 14.06 1.35 8.21
N VAL A 126 14.20 1.18 6.89
CA VAL A 126 15.51 1.10 6.21
C VAL A 126 16.26 2.45 6.25
N GLY A 127 15.54 3.56 6.21
CA GLY A 127 16.10 4.91 6.14
C GLY A 127 15.31 5.83 5.21
N ALA A 128 15.90 6.96 4.81
CA ALA A 128 15.30 7.89 3.85
C ALA A 128 15.39 7.34 2.40
N VAL A 129 14.73 7.98 1.42
CA VAL A 129 14.78 7.54 0.00
C VAL A 129 16.18 7.32 -0.54
N GLY A 130 17.17 8.10 -0.08
CA GLY A 130 18.57 7.99 -0.50
C GLY A 130 19.33 6.81 0.13
N ASP A 131 18.82 6.26 1.22
CA ASP A 131 19.38 5.07 1.88
C ASP A 131 18.80 3.77 1.31
N ARG A 132 17.62 3.86 0.71
CA ARG A 132 16.88 2.75 0.09
C ARG A 132 17.42 2.40 -1.30
N THR A 133 17.30 1.13 -1.71
CA THR A 133 17.58 0.70 -3.09
C THR A 133 16.43 1.10 -4.01
N SER A 134 16.66 1.14 -5.33
CA SER A 134 15.58 1.41 -6.29
C SER A 134 14.41 0.42 -6.18
N ALA A 135 14.69 -0.85 -5.87
CA ALA A 135 13.66 -1.86 -5.66
C ALA A 135 12.83 -1.59 -4.39
N GLU A 136 13.47 -1.12 -3.33
CA GLU A 136 12.80 -0.73 -2.08
C GLU A 136 11.95 0.52 -2.26
N ASN A 137 12.47 1.55 -2.93
CA ASN A 137 11.70 2.75 -3.26
C ASN A 137 10.49 2.41 -4.14
N THR A 138 10.68 1.51 -5.11
CA THR A 138 9.59 1.02 -5.96
C THR A 138 8.54 0.27 -5.16
N LEU A 139 8.95 -0.66 -4.28
CA LEU A 139 8.01 -1.40 -3.43
C LEU A 139 7.22 -0.46 -2.53
N LEU A 140 7.90 0.46 -1.83
CA LEU A 140 7.24 1.43 -0.96
C LEU A 140 6.23 2.26 -1.73
N PHE A 141 6.59 2.77 -2.91
CA PHE A 141 5.66 3.50 -3.77
C PHE A 141 4.37 2.70 -4.05
N PHE A 142 4.50 1.43 -4.42
CA PHE A 142 3.34 0.58 -4.69
C PHE A 142 2.55 0.23 -3.43
N VAL A 143 3.21 0.05 -2.28
CA VAL A 143 2.56 -0.09 -0.97
C VAL A 143 1.70 1.13 -0.69
N GLU A 144 2.20 2.34 -0.94
CA GLU A 144 1.46 3.58 -0.69
C GLU A 144 0.23 3.73 -1.59
N VAL A 145 0.33 3.35 -2.87
CA VAL A 145 -0.82 3.33 -3.78
C VAL A 145 -1.91 2.41 -3.25
N VAL A 146 -1.55 1.19 -2.86
CA VAL A 146 -2.49 0.21 -2.31
C VAL A 146 -3.04 0.68 -0.98
N LYS A 147 -2.21 1.20 -0.06
CA LYS A 147 -2.63 1.72 1.24
C LYS A 147 -3.68 2.82 1.09
N ILE A 148 -3.45 3.78 0.20
CA ILE A 148 -4.43 4.84 -0.10
C ILE A 148 -5.73 4.23 -0.65
N GLY A 149 -5.63 3.31 -1.62
CA GLY A 149 -6.77 2.61 -2.19
C GLY A 149 -7.61 1.86 -1.14
N VAL A 150 -6.96 1.08 -0.26
CA VAL A 150 -7.60 0.30 0.81
C VAL A 150 -8.24 1.22 1.84
N ILE A 151 -7.52 2.26 2.30
CA ILE A 151 -8.06 3.25 3.26
C ILE A 151 -9.33 3.88 2.70
N LEU A 152 -9.27 4.37 1.46
CA LEU A 152 -10.42 5.01 0.84
C LEU A 152 -11.55 4.00 0.61
N SER A 153 -11.26 2.82 0.09
CA SER A 153 -12.31 1.82 -0.14
C SER A 153 -13.04 1.42 1.16
N VAL A 154 -12.32 1.15 2.25
CA VAL A 154 -12.93 0.81 3.55
C VAL A 154 -13.84 1.92 4.10
N HIS A 155 -13.54 3.17 3.78
CA HIS A 155 -14.13 4.35 4.41
C HIS A 155 -15.15 5.09 3.55
N SER A 156 -14.94 5.09 2.22
CA SER A 156 -15.79 5.76 1.25
C SER A 156 -16.54 4.82 0.32
N ASP A 157 -16.12 3.58 0.09
CA ASP A 157 -16.70 2.67 -0.92
C ASP A 157 -17.08 1.31 -0.28
N ARG A 158 -18.14 1.31 0.54
CA ARG A 158 -18.52 0.13 1.34
C ARG A 158 -19.17 -0.96 0.49
N ASP A 159 -19.68 -0.64 -0.70
CA ASP A 159 -20.23 -1.62 -1.64
C ASP A 159 -19.22 -2.11 -2.69
N ASN A 160 -18.01 -1.54 -2.73
CA ASN A 160 -16.87 -1.88 -3.59
C ASN A 160 -17.18 -1.69 -5.09
N ASP A 161 -17.87 -0.61 -5.45
CA ASP A 161 -18.16 -0.26 -6.84
C ASP A 161 -17.12 0.70 -7.47
N GLY A 162 -16.13 1.13 -6.69
CA GLY A 162 -15.09 2.08 -7.09
C GLY A 162 -15.49 3.55 -6.96
N THR A 163 -16.64 3.82 -6.35
CA THR A 163 -17.24 5.15 -6.17
C THR A 163 -17.41 5.43 -4.69
N ALA A 164 -17.43 6.72 -4.31
CA ALA A 164 -17.78 7.04 -2.93
C ALA A 164 -19.29 6.83 -2.70
N ASP A 165 -19.63 6.10 -1.66
CA ASP A 165 -20.97 5.95 -1.11
C ASP A 165 -21.58 7.30 -0.75
N ALA A 166 -22.89 7.41 -0.99
CA ALA A 166 -23.67 8.56 -0.55
C ALA A 166 -23.53 8.77 0.98
N GLY A 167 -23.14 9.99 1.36
CA GLY A 167 -22.93 10.37 2.77
C GLY A 167 -21.47 10.31 3.22
N PHE A 168 -20.52 9.88 2.38
CA PHE A 168 -19.11 10.04 2.68
C PHE A 168 -18.73 11.52 2.85
N ALA A 169 -18.28 11.90 4.05
CA ALA A 169 -17.99 13.27 4.45
C ALA A 169 -16.57 13.38 5.06
N PRO A 170 -15.51 13.40 4.25
CA PRO A 170 -14.13 13.34 4.75
C PRO A 170 -13.75 14.56 5.62
N CYS A 171 -14.49 15.66 5.53
CA CYS A 171 -14.28 16.88 6.30
C CYS A 171 -14.92 16.90 7.69
N THR A 172 -15.83 15.98 8.03
CA THR A 172 -16.41 15.97 9.38
C THR A 172 -15.41 15.34 10.34
N ASP A 173 -14.73 16.17 11.13
CA ASP A 173 -13.98 15.66 12.27
C ASP A 173 -14.96 14.91 13.19
N GLY A 174 -14.57 13.75 13.72
CA GLY A 174 -15.46 12.89 14.51
C GLY A 174 -15.94 13.49 15.84
N THR A 175 -15.95 14.82 16.01
CA THR A 175 -16.42 15.52 17.20
C THR A 175 -17.94 15.59 17.28
N GLY A 176 -18.64 15.39 16.15
CA GLY A 176 -20.09 15.19 16.07
C GLY A 176 -20.43 13.70 16.10
N SER A 177 -21.22 13.28 17.09
CA SER A 177 -21.61 11.90 17.36
C SER A 177 -22.45 11.25 16.24
N GLY A 178 -21.84 10.75 15.18
CA GLY A 178 -22.57 9.90 14.24
C GLY A 178 -21.85 9.36 13.02
N ASP A 179 -20.96 10.12 12.37
CA ASP A 179 -20.33 9.65 11.13
C ASP A 179 -18.86 10.06 11.06
N THR A 180 -18.00 9.08 11.35
CA THR A 180 -16.54 9.14 11.27
C THR A 180 -16.09 8.63 9.90
N THR A 181 -16.64 9.15 8.80
CA THR A 181 -16.51 8.51 7.49
C THR A 181 -15.05 8.33 7.07
N LEU A 182 -14.14 9.21 7.50
CA LEU A 182 -12.69 9.00 7.43
C LEU A 182 -12.04 9.25 8.81
N PRO A 183 -11.64 8.19 9.55
CA PRO A 183 -10.97 8.32 10.85
C PRO A 183 -9.70 9.18 10.81
N GLN A 184 -9.33 9.78 11.95
CA GLN A 184 -8.14 10.65 12.05
C GLN A 184 -6.86 9.95 11.60
N LEU A 185 -6.60 8.77 12.15
CA LEU A 185 -5.42 7.98 11.81
C LEU A 185 -5.37 7.63 10.32
N SER A 186 -6.51 7.26 9.73
CA SER A 186 -6.62 7.02 8.28
C SER A 186 -6.25 8.26 7.47
N ALA A 187 -6.72 9.45 7.85
CA ALA A 187 -6.34 10.69 7.18
C ALA A 187 -4.84 10.99 7.31
N GLN A 188 -4.23 10.70 8.46
CA GLN A 188 -2.78 10.86 8.65
C GLN A 188 -2.00 9.91 7.73
N HIS A 189 -2.40 8.65 7.60
CA HIS A 189 -1.77 7.71 6.66
C HIS A 189 -1.98 8.08 5.19
N LEU A 190 -3.10 8.71 4.82
CA LEU A 190 -3.27 9.28 3.48
C LEU A 190 -2.29 10.43 3.23
N ALA A 191 -2.08 11.30 4.24
CA ALA A 191 -1.14 12.41 4.15
C ALA A 191 0.30 11.90 3.97
N THR A 192 0.75 10.98 4.82
CA THR A 192 2.10 10.41 4.71
C THR A 192 2.28 9.59 3.45
N GLY A 193 1.24 8.86 3.02
CA GLY A 193 1.31 8.06 1.80
C GLY A 193 1.52 8.92 0.56
N ILE A 194 0.85 10.07 0.46
CA ILE A 194 1.12 11.03 -0.63
C ILE A 194 2.54 11.59 -0.52
N GLY A 195 3.02 11.93 0.68
CA GLY A 195 4.39 12.39 0.89
C GLY A 195 5.45 11.37 0.42
N LEU A 196 5.29 10.11 0.83
CA LEU A 196 6.14 8.99 0.44
C LEU A 196 6.07 8.70 -1.08
N MET A 197 4.88 8.81 -1.69
CA MET A 197 4.72 8.69 -3.14
C MET A 197 5.45 9.80 -3.89
N VAL A 198 5.35 11.06 -3.42
CA VAL A 198 6.08 12.19 -4.02
C VAL A 198 7.59 12.00 -3.88
N GLU A 199 8.06 11.53 -2.73
CA GLU A 199 9.45 11.18 -2.49
C GLU A 199 9.94 10.14 -3.52
N GLY A 200 9.18 9.04 -3.71
CA GLY A 200 9.50 7.99 -4.69
C GLY A 200 9.43 8.45 -6.16
N ILE A 201 8.46 9.28 -6.53
CA ILE A 201 8.39 9.89 -7.87
C ILE A 201 9.64 10.76 -8.12
N SER A 202 10.06 11.52 -7.11
CA SER A 202 11.20 12.44 -7.23
C SER A 202 12.56 11.73 -7.32
N SER A 203 12.67 10.49 -6.82
CA SER A 203 13.91 9.71 -6.94
C SER A 203 14.15 9.20 -8.36
N GLY A 204 13.10 9.08 -9.17
CA GLY A 204 13.16 8.53 -10.53
C GLY A 204 13.25 7.00 -10.60
N ASP A 205 13.14 6.30 -9.46
CA ASP A 205 13.20 4.84 -9.40
C ASP A 205 11.89 4.18 -9.85
N VAL A 206 10.77 4.89 -9.75
CA VAL A 206 9.44 4.34 -9.97
C VAL A 206 9.11 4.30 -11.48
N PRO A 207 8.72 3.14 -12.04
CA PRO A 207 8.25 3.05 -13.42
C PRO A 207 6.85 3.70 -13.57
N GLY A 208 6.59 4.30 -14.74
CA GLY A 208 5.25 4.84 -15.06
C GLY A 208 4.89 6.18 -14.38
N THR A 209 5.87 6.88 -13.79
CA THR A 209 5.66 8.14 -13.05
C THR A 209 5.04 9.27 -13.86
N SER A 210 5.15 9.25 -15.20
CA SER A 210 4.50 10.22 -16.08
C SER A 210 2.97 10.25 -15.90
N SER A 211 2.36 9.08 -15.68
CA SER A 211 0.92 8.94 -15.46
C SER A 211 0.47 9.46 -14.09
N LEU A 212 1.41 9.64 -13.16
CA LEU A 212 1.15 10.00 -11.75
C LEU A 212 1.60 11.44 -11.42
N THR A 213 1.96 12.22 -12.45
CA THR A 213 2.29 13.65 -12.34
C THR A 213 1.17 14.47 -11.70
N THR A 214 -0.08 14.01 -11.77
CA THR A 214 -1.24 14.58 -11.06
C THR A 214 -1.00 14.72 -9.56
N ILE A 215 -0.30 13.78 -8.91
CA ILE A 215 0.01 13.85 -7.47
C ILE A 215 0.98 15.01 -7.19
N SER A 216 2.09 15.06 -7.94
CA SER A 216 3.06 16.16 -7.82
C SER A 216 2.44 17.53 -8.13
N THR A 217 1.47 17.57 -9.06
CA THR A 217 0.72 18.77 -9.42
C THR A 217 -0.25 19.18 -8.31
N ALA A 218 -0.95 18.22 -7.69
CA ALA A 218 -1.81 18.47 -6.54
C ALA A 218 -1.00 19.05 -5.37
N CYS A 219 0.18 18.49 -5.09
CA CYS A 219 1.08 19.02 -4.06
C CYS A 219 1.59 20.43 -4.37
N THR A 220 1.93 20.71 -5.62
CA THR A 220 2.29 22.08 -6.06
C THR A 220 1.11 23.04 -5.89
N THR A 221 -0.10 22.58 -6.16
CA THR A 221 -1.33 23.38 -6.04
C THR A 221 -1.67 23.67 -4.58
N ILE A 222 -1.55 22.68 -3.70
CA ILE A 222 -1.71 22.83 -2.24
C ILE A 222 -0.71 23.86 -1.72
N ALA A 223 0.57 23.72 -2.06
CA ALA A 223 1.62 24.64 -1.62
C ALA A 223 1.40 26.08 -2.12
N ALA A 224 0.81 26.26 -3.31
CA ALA A 224 0.52 27.57 -3.88
C ALA A 224 -0.79 28.20 -3.38
N SER A 225 -1.78 27.38 -3.01
CA SER A 225 -3.16 27.82 -2.78
C SER A 225 -3.60 27.82 -1.33
N LEU A 226 -2.93 27.06 -0.46
CA LEU A 226 -3.25 26.93 0.96
C LEU A 226 -2.14 27.52 1.85
N PRO A 227 -2.45 27.87 3.11
CA PRO A 227 -1.41 28.22 4.08
C PRO A 227 -0.39 27.08 4.21
N ALA A 228 0.88 27.42 4.44
CA ALA A 228 1.95 26.42 4.53
C ALA A 228 1.71 25.32 5.59
N SER A 229 0.92 25.61 6.64
CA SER A 229 0.55 24.62 7.67
C SER A 229 -0.35 23.50 7.16
N TYR A 230 -1.00 23.67 6.00
CA TYR A 230 -1.86 22.65 5.37
C TYR A 230 -1.09 21.74 4.40
N ASN A 231 0.18 22.06 4.11
CA ASN A 231 0.97 21.30 3.17
C ASN A 231 1.55 20.04 3.84
N PHE A 232 1.03 18.88 3.47
CA PHE A 232 1.48 17.57 3.96
C PHE A 232 2.39 16.83 2.97
N CYS A 233 2.62 17.35 1.77
CA CYS A 233 3.25 16.61 0.68
C CYS A 233 4.75 16.29 0.87
N SER A 234 5.35 16.74 1.96
CA SER A 234 6.72 16.39 2.36
C SER A 234 6.79 15.65 3.69
N VAL A 235 5.64 15.30 4.28
CA VAL A 235 5.55 14.60 5.55
C VAL A 235 5.49 13.11 5.27
N THR A 236 6.38 12.34 5.90
CA THR A 236 6.50 10.89 5.68
C THR A 236 6.33 10.09 6.98
N ASP A 237 6.23 10.76 8.13
CA ASP A 237 5.92 10.16 9.43
C ASP A 237 4.55 10.63 9.91
N VAL A 238 3.71 9.69 10.35
CA VAL A 238 2.36 9.96 10.86
C VAL A 238 2.42 10.85 12.10
N ALA A 239 3.46 10.72 12.93
CA ALA A 239 3.65 11.53 14.12
C ALA A 239 3.90 13.02 13.81
N ASP A 240 4.37 13.33 12.60
CA ASP A 240 4.64 14.69 12.14
C ASP A 240 3.42 15.35 11.47
N VAL A 241 2.34 14.60 11.25
CA VAL A 241 1.11 15.13 10.65
C VAL A 241 0.36 16.01 11.67
N THR A 242 0.29 17.30 11.38
CA THR A 242 -0.46 18.27 12.20
C THR A 242 -1.95 18.29 11.88
N THR A 243 -2.78 18.87 12.77
CA THR A 243 -4.22 19.05 12.51
C THR A 243 -4.51 19.87 11.24
N ASP A 244 -3.68 20.88 10.92
CA ASP A 244 -3.86 21.66 9.68
C ASP A 244 -3.52 20.80 8.43
N MET A 245 -2.49 19.95 8.52
CA MET A 245 -2.16 18.98 7.46
C MET A 245 -3.28 17.96 7.27
N GLU A 246 -3.90 17.48 8.35
CA GLU A 246 -5.08 16.61 8.29
C GLU A 246 -6.24 17.29 7.56
N LYS A 247 -6.50 18.58 7.82
CA LYS A 247 -7.50 19.33 7.07
C LYS A 247 -7.13 19.45 5.59
N GLY A 248 -5.84 19.65 5.29
CA GLY A 248 -5.31 19.66 3.93
C GLY A 248 -5.62 18.37 3.17
N ILE A 249 -5.28 17.21 3.73
CA ILE A 249 -5.53 15.91 3.07
C ILE A 249 -7.04 15.60 2.99
N ARG A 250 -7.82 15.91 4.01
CA ARG A 250 -9.28 15.73 3.98
C ARG A 250 -9.94 16.59 2.90
N THR A 251 -9.43 17.81 2.71
CA THR A 251 -9.88 18.73 1.64
C THR A 251 -9.61 18.12 0.28
N LEU A 252 -8.43 17.51 0.11
CA LEU A 252 -8.03 16.84 -1.12
C LEU A 252 -8.93 15.63 -1.41
N VAL A 253 -9.14 14.78 -0.41
CA VAL A 253 -10.03 13.59 -0.50
C VAL A 253 -11.46 14.01 -0.84
N GLY A 254 -11.94 15.10 -0.24
CA GLY A 254 -13.27 15.68 -0.52
C GLY A 254 -13.33 16.55 -1.77
N GLU A 255 -12.29 16.61 -2.60
CA GLU A 255 -12.28 17.39 -3.83
C GLU A 255 -13.08 16.68 -4.94
N GLN A 256 -14.41 16.60 -4.80
CA GLN A 256 -15.40 16.41 -5.88
C GLN A 256 -16.85 16.39 -5.36
N ASP A 257 -17.82 16.38 -6.29
CA ASP A 257 -19.27 16.36 -5.99
C ASP A 257 -19.65 15.01 -5.36
N GLU A 258 -20.86 14.90 -4.78
CA GLU A 258 -21.40 13.90 -3.82
C GLU A 258 -21.03 12.40 -3.98
N LEU A 259 -20.31 11.98 -5.03
CA LEU A 259 -19.99 10.59 -5.39
C LEU A 259 -18.52 10.37 -5.85
N SER A 260 -17.58 11.32 -5.75
CA SER A 260 -16.19 11.08 -6.20
C SER A 260 -15.12 11.55 -5.23
N VAL A 261 -14.06 10.74 -5.08
CA VAL A 261 -12.92 11.00 -4.17
C VAL A 261 -11.80 11.69 -4.99
N GLY A 262 -11.22 12.79 -4.49
CA GLY A 262 -10.64 13.81 -5.36
C GLY A 262 -9.14 13.77 -5.73
N LEU A 263 -8.81 14.11 -6.99
CA LEU A 263 -7.63 14.90 -7.40
C LEU A 263 -7.93 15.73 -8.67
N GLY A 264 -9.16 16.23 -8.78
CA GLY A 264 -9.63 17.00 -9.94
C GLY A 264 -10.59 18.10 -9.51
N ALA A 265 -10.04 19.32 -9.47
CA ALA A 265 -10.64 20.65 -9.27
C ALA A 265 -11.94 20.72 -8.45
N CYS A 266 -11.87 21.40 -7.30
CA CYS A 266 -12.92 21.97 -6.42
C CYS A 266 -14.25 22.42 -7.07
N GLY A 267 -14.95 21.53 -7.77
CA GLY A 267 -16.19 21.80 -8.52
C GLY A 267 -17.44 21.19 -7.89
N GLY A 268 -17.28 20.44 -6.78
CA GLY A 268 -18.33 19.63 -6.17
C GLY A 268 -19.10 20.24 -5.00
N PHE A 269 -18.71 21.41 -4.52
CA PHE A 269 -19.57 22.17 -3.61
C PHE A 269 -20.32 23.18 -4.47
N SER A 270 -21.64 23.12 -4.49
CA SER A 270 -22.58 23.90 -5.32
C SER A 270 -22.59 25.44 -5.06
N ALA A 271 -21.42 26.03 -4.82
CA ALA A 271 -21.21 27.47 -4.67
C ALA A 271 -20.34 28.01 -5.82
N PRO A 272 -20.80 29.02 -6.58
CA PRO A 272 -20.02 29.63 -7.65
C PRO A 272 -18.84 30.40 -7.02
N ASN A 273 -17.59 30.08 -7.42
CA ASN A 273 -16.29 30.61 -6.94
C ASN A 273 -15.63 29.92 -5.73
N ARG A 274 -15.37 28.62 -5.79
CA ARG A 274 -14.40 28.00 -4.86
C ARG A 274 -13.14 27.51 -5.57
N THR A 275 -12.04 28.22 -5.35
CA THR A 275 -10.66 27.74 -5.53
C THR A 275 -10.29 26.79 -4.37
N LEU A 276 -9.18 26.05 -4.44
CA LEU A 276 -8.68 25.22 -3.31
C LEU A 276 -8.67 25.99 -1.98
N ALA A 277 -8.32 27.30 -2.02
CA ALA A 277 -8.36 28.22 -0.88
C ALA A 277 -9.73 28.35 -0.17
N ASN A 278 -10.83 28.00 -0.85
CA ASN A 278 -12.19 28.11 -0.33
C ASN A 278 -12.85 26.74 -0.04
N CYS A 279 -12.19 25.62 -0.35
CA CYS A 279 -12.71 24.26 -0.14
C CYS A 279 -12.15 23.55 1.10
N ILE A 280 -11.46 24.28 1.96
CA ILE A 280 -10.80 23.74 3.15
C ILE A 280 -11.84 23.11 4.09
N CYS A 281 -11.61 21.85 4.50
CA CYS A 281 -12.29 21.25 5.64
C CYS A 281 -12.04 22.11 6.89
N LEU A 282 -13.09 22.73 7.43
CA LEU A 282 -13.00 23.64 8.58
C LEU A 282 -12.87 22.90 9.90
#